data_AF-A0A810KVM2-F1
#
_entry.id   AF-A0A810KVM2-F1
#
_cell.length_a   1.000
_cell.length_b   1.000
_cell.length_c   1.000
_cell.angle_alpha   90.00
_cell.angle_beta   90.00
_cell.angle_gamma   90.00
#
_symmetry.space_group_name_H-M   'P 1'
#
loop_
_entity.id
_entity.type
_entity.pdbx_description
1 polymer ?
#
loop_
_entity_poly.entity_id
_entity_poly.type
_entity_poly.pdbx_seq_one_letter_code
_entity_poly.pdbx_strand_id
1 'polypeptide(L)'
;MSGMLRLVIGWSGWGWLTIPFLAAGMALGFGVIIAFEPTLADAAGTAGIFSGCVPTWIVGRRLNRDGPDHTLYGIQMQTWAVIYLIAGLCLTALVVAELTAFT
;
A
#
# COMPACT_ATOMS: atom_id res chain seq x y z
N MET A 1 15.89 -29.16 -13.29
CA MET A 1 16.57 -27.84 -13.24
C MET A 1 15.72 -26.96 -12.34
N SER A 2 16.18 -26.74 -11.10
CA SER A 2 15.52 -25.82 -10.16
C SER A 2 15.67 -24.41 -10.73
N GLY A 3 14.58 -23.89 -11.29
CA GLY A 3 14.52 -22.50 -11.73
C GLY A 3 14.67 -21.62 -10.51
N MET A 4 15.88 -21.15 -10.25
CA MET A 4 16.16 -20.18 -9.21
C MET A 4 15.26 -18.97 -9.50
N LEU A 5 14.18 -18.83 -8.72
CA LEU A 5 13.35 -17.63 -8.68
C LEU A 5 14.27 -16.49 -8.24
N ARG A 6 14.96 -15.88 -9.21
CA ARG A 6 15.60 -14.59 -9.01
C ARG A 6 14.46 -13.63 -8.75
N LEU A 7 14.17 -13.38 -7.47
CA LEU A 7 13.36 -12.25 -7.06
C LEU A 7 14.09 -11.02 -7.63
N VAL A 8 13.63 -10.54 -8.78
CA VAL A 8 14.20 -9.34 -9.39
C VAL A 8 13.75 -8.20 -8.49
N ILE A 9 14.60 -7.84 -7.52
CA ILE A 9 14.54 -6.55 -6.83
C ILE A 9 14.85 -5.51 -7.91
N GLY A 10 13.84 -5.15 -8.68
CA GLY A 10 13.96 -4.27 -9.82
C GLY A 10 12.74 -3.39 -9.92
N TRP A 11 12.98 -2.12 -10.17
CA TRP A 11 11.96 -1.16 -10.56
C TRP A 11 12.29 -0.63 -11.95
N SER A 12 11.28 -0.22 -12.69
CA SER A 12 11.42 0.46 -13.98
C SER A 12 10.72 1.81 -13.93
N GLY A 13 11.37 2.82 -14.52
CA GLY A 13 10.90 4.20 -14.52
C GLY A 13 10.41 4.66 -13.15
N TRP A 14 9.16 5.13 -13.08
CA TRP A 14 8.52 5.67 -11.90
C TRP A 14 7.83 4.62 -11.00
N GLY A 15 8.00 3.32 -11.26
CA GLY A 15 7.34 2.28 -10.45
C GLY A 15 7.71 2.32 -8.96
N TRP A 16 8.86 2.89 -8.61
CA TRP A 16 9.28 3.11 -7.23
C TRP A 16 8.36 4.06 -6.44
N LEU A 17 7.55 4.90 -7.11
CA LEU A 17 6.60 5.84 -6.48
C LEU A 17 5.47 5.15 -5.69
N THR A 18 5.26 3.86 -5.92
CA THR A 18 4.38 3.01 -5.10
C THR A 18 4.76 3.09 -3.61
N ILE A 19 6.06 3.02 -3.30
CA ILE A 19 6.60 3.07 -1.93
C ILE A 19 6.31 4.40 -1.22
N PRO A 20 6.68 5.58 -1.73
CA PRO A 20 6.38 6.84 -1.07
C PRO A 20 4.88 7.13 -1.01
N PHE A 21 4.05 6.64 -1.95
CA PHE A 21 2.60 6.78 -1.83
C PHE A 21 2.02 5.97 -0.68
N LEU A 22 2.48 4.73 -0.50
CA LEU A 22 2.14 3.93 0.67
C LEU A 22 2.64 4.59 1.96
N ALA A 23 3.93 4.98 1.98
CA ALA A 23 4.56 5.57 3.16
C ALA A 23 3.91 6.90 3.56
N ALA A 24 3.61 7.77 2.60
CA ALA A 24 2.91 9.03 2.85
C ALA A 24 1.49 8.78 3.37
N GLY A 25 0.79 7.79 2.81
CA GLY A 25 -0.53 7.41 3.31
C GLY A 25 -0.48 6.91 4.75
N MET A 26 0.44 6.00 5.06
CA MET A 26 0.65 5.52 6.44
C MET A 26 1.09 6.65 7.37
N ALA A 27 1.97 7.55 6.94
CA ALA A 27 2.39 8.70 7.72
C ALA A 27 1.23 9.67 8.02
N LEU A 28 0.29 9.86 7.08
CA LEU A 28 -0.93 10.63 7.33
C LEU A 28 -1.84 9.92 8.34
N GLY A 29 -2.01 8.60 8.19
CA GLY A 29 -2.78 7.79 9.14
C GLY A 29 -2.20 7.86 10.56
N PHE A 30 -0.95 7.43 10.74
CA PHE A 30 -0.29 7.42 12.04
C PHE A 30 -0.02 8.82 12.61
N GLY A 31 0.40 9.77 11.77
CA GLY A 31 0.79 11.11 12.18
C GLY A 31 -0.37 11.95 12.74
N VAL A 32 -1.60 11.72 12.26
CA VAL A 32 -2.79 12.41 12.77
C VAL A 32 -3.25 11.86 14.11
N ILE A 33 -2.96 10.59 14.45
CA ILE A 33 -3.59 9.91 15.60
C ILE A 33 -2.61 9.63 16.75
N ILE A 34 -1.33 9.34 16.50
CA ILE A 34 -0.34 9.13 17.59
C ILE A 34 -0.23 10.35 18.51
N ALA A 35 -0.48 11.55 17.98
CA ALA A 35 -0.43 12.79 18.76
C ALA A 35 -1.67 13.03 19.65
N PHE A 36 -2.80 12.35 19.41
CA PHE A 36 -4.08 12.70 20.02
C PHE A 36 -4.83 11.53 20.67
N GLU A 37 -4.76 10.31 20.12
CA GLU A 37 -5.49 9.15 20.65
C GLU A 37 -4.82 7.81 20.26
N PRO A 38 -3.87 7.29 21.06
CA PRO A 38 -3.09 6.11 20.70
C PRO A 38 -3.93 4.83 20.59
N THR A 39 -5.12 4.79 21.20
CA THR A 39 -6.06 3.66 21.10
C THR A 39 -6.63 3.47 19.69
N LEU A 40 -6.54 4.49 18.84
CA LEU A 40 -7.00 4.45 17.45
C LEU A 40 -5.85 4.19 16.45
N ALA A 41 -4.63 3.95 16.91
CA ALA A 41 -3.45 3.81 16.05
C ALA A 41 -3.61 2.73 14.98
N ASP A 42 -4.24 1.60 15.31
CA ASP A 42 -4.41 0.50 14.35
C ASP A 42 -5.45 0.81 13.27
N ALA A 43 -6.55 1.47 13.66
CA ALA A 43 -7.55 1.98 12.72
C ALA A 43 -6.96 3.08 11.82
N ALA A 44 -6.10 3.93 12.40
CA ALA A 44 -5.40 5.01 11.71
C ALA A 44 -4.38 4.48 10.68
N GLY A 45 -3.58 3.49 11.06
CA GLY A 45 -2.65 2.81 10.16
C GLY A 45 -3.36 2.17 8.97
N THR A 46 -4.52 1.57 9.24
CA THR A 46 -5.38 0.97 8.21
C THR A 46 -5.94 2.01 7.23
N ALA A 47 -6.48 3.13 7.75
CA ALA A 47 -6.90 4.27 6.92
C ALA A 47 -5.74 4.85 6.09
N GLY A 48 -4.53 4.89 6.66
CA GLY A 48 -3.32 5.33 5.99
C GLY A 48 -2.97 4.49 4.77
N ILE A 49 -3.10 3.16 4.86
CA ILE A 49 -2.87 2.27 3.70
C ILE A 49 -3.85 2.55 2.57
N PHE A 50 -5.14 2.74 2.87
CA PHE A 50 -6.14 3.07 1.85
C PHE A 50 -5.86 4.42 1.17
N SER A 51 -5.35 5.40 1.90
CA SER A 51 -5.00 6.69 1.33
C SER A 51 -3.86 6.61 0.31
N GLY A 52 -2.96 5.63 0.46
CA GLY A 52 -1.89 5.33 -0.52
C GLY A 52 -2.41 4.67 -1.81
N CYS A 53 -3.57 4.01 -1.80
CA CYS A 53 -4.17 3.36 -2.97
C CYS A 53 -4.52 4.36 -4.07
N VAL A 54 -5.13 5.49 -3.70
CA VAL A 54 -5.66 6.49 -4.65
C VAL A 54 -4.56 7.10 -5.52
N PRO A 55 -3.48 7.70 -4.98
CA PRO A 55 -2.41 8.26 -5.80
C PRO A 55 -1.69 7.17 -6.60
N THR A 56 -1.47 5.99 -6.01
CA THR A 56 -0.83 4.85 -6.70
C THR A 56 -1.63 4.41 -7.93
N TRP A 57 -2.95 4.34 -7.80
CA TRP A 57 -3.84 3.97 -8.89
C TRP A 57 -3.90 5.05 -9.98
N ILE A 58 -4.11 6.31 -9.60
CA ILE A 58 -4.27 7.43 -10.55
C ILE A 58 -2.97 7.65 -11.32
N VAL A 59 -1.84 7.75 -10.61
CA VAL A 59 -0.53 7.98 -11.21
C VAL A 59 -0.08 6.76 -12.00
N GLY A 60 -0.27 5.55 -11.45
CA GLY A 60 0.06 4.31 -12.16
C GLY A 60 -0.69 4.18 -13.48
N ARG A 61 -2.01 4.44 -13.51
CA ARG A 61 -2.80 4.41 -14.75
C ARG A 61 -2.38 5.48 -15.76
N ARG A 62 -1.94 6.64 -15.30
CA ARG A 62 -1.47 7.72 -16.19
C ARG A 62 -0.11 7.38 -16.80
N LEU A 63 0.80 6.86 -15.99
CA LEU A 63 2.16 6.54 -16.41
C LEU A 63 2.20 5.28 -17.29
N ASN A 64 1.45 4.24 -16.95
CA ASN A 64 1.37 3.00 -17.74
C ASN A 64 0.23 3.04 -18.79
N ARG A 65 -0.19 4.21 -19.25
CA ARG A 65 -1.30 4.33 -20.22
C ARG A 65 -0.95 3.69 -21.56
N ASP A 66 0.28 3.92 -22.02
CA ASP A 66 0.73 3.54 -23.36
C ASP A 66 1.63 2.30 -23.37
N GLY A 67 2.02 1.81 -22.19
CA GLY A 67 2.90 0.64 -22.05
C GLY A 67 3.20 0.29 -20.58
N PRO A 68 3.66 -0.93 -20.28
CA PRO A 68 3.96 -1.39 -18.92
C PRO A 68 5.36 -0.95 -18.43
N ASP A 69 5.71 0.33 -18.63
CA ASP A 69 7.09 0.81 -18.46
C ASP A 69 7.43 1.17 -17.01
N HIS A 70 6.42 1.34 -16.14
CA HIS A 70 6.56 1.78 -14.77
C HIS A 70 6.12 0.69 -13.79
N THR A 71 7.08 -0.11 -13.38
CA THR A 71 6.88 -1.31 -12.56
C THR A 71 7.74 -1.30 -11.31
N LEU A 72 7.25 -1.93 -10.24
CA LEU A 72 8.03 -2.30 -9.06
C LEU A 72 7.92 -3.82 -8.90
N TYR A 73 9.07 -4.49 -8.77
CA TYR A 73 9.19 -5.95 -8.75
C TYR A 73 8.52 -6.64 -9.96
N GLY A 74 8.58 -5.98 -11.13
CA GLY A 74 7.93 -6.44 -12.36
C GLY A 74 6.40 -6.28 -12.38
N ILE A 75 5.81 -5.70 -11.33
CA ILE A 75 4.37 -5.46 -11.22
C ILE A 75 4.09 -3.99 -11.57
N GLN A 76 3.12 -3.77 -12.46
CA GLN A 76 2.70 -2.42 -12.87
C GLN A 76 2.22 -1.60 -11.66
N MET A 77 2.57 -0.33 -11.65
CA MET A 77 2.29 0.60 -10.54
C MET A 77 0.82 0.60 -10.08
N GLN A 78 -0.15 0.61 -10.98
CA GLN A 78 -1.57 0.59 -10.62
C GLN A 78 -2.02 -0.74 -9.98
N THR A 79 -1.34 -1.85 -10.27
CA THR A 79 -1.62 -3.15 -9.64
C THR A 79 -1.20 -3.13 -8.17
N TRP A 80 -0.17 -2.36 -7.80
CA TRP A 80 0.18 -2.15 -6.40
C TRP A 80 -0.93 -1.48 -5.59
N ALA A 81 -1.75 -0.61 -6.20
CA ALA A 81 -2.90 -0.04 -5.49
C ALA A 81 -3.94 -1.11 -5.10
N VAL A 82 -4.08 -2.17 -5.90
CA VAL A 82 -4.95 -3.31 -5.57
C VAL A 82 -4.32 -4.14 -4.43
N ILE A 83 -2.99 -4.34 -4.47
CA ILE A 83 -2.27 -5.00 -3.39
C ILE A 83 -2.42 -4.23 -2.08
N TYR A 84 -2.30 -2.90 -2.11
CA TYR A 84 -2.52 -2.03 -0.95
C TYR A 84 -3.96 -2.11 -0.45
N LEU A 85 -4.94 -2.15 -1.35
CA LEU A 85 -6.35 -2.32 -0.99
C LEU A 85 -6.57 -3.66 -0.25
N ILE A 86 -6.05 -4.76 -0.78
CA ILE A 86 -6.17 -6.09 -0.15
C ILE A 86 -5.47 -6.09 1.22
N ALA A 87 -4.25 -5.54 1.31
CA ALA A 87 -3.52 -5.43 2.56
C ALA A 87 -4.29 -4.60 3.61
N GLY A 88 -4.88 -3.48 3.18
CA GLY A 88 -5.74 -2.64 4.02
C GLY A 88 -6.97 -3.40 4.51
N LEU A 89 -7.66 -4.16 3.66
CA LEU A 89 -8.81 -4.98 4.04
C LEU A 89 -8.43 -6.08 5.05
N CYS A 90 -7.30 -6.76 4.86
CA CYS A 90 -6.81 -7.76 5.81
C CYS A 90 -6.50 -7.14 7.17
N LEU A 91 -5.88 -5.95 7.19
CA LEU A 91 -5.61 -5.23 8.43
C LEU A 91 -6.90 -4.74 9.10
N THR A 92 -7.88 -4.22 8.35
CA THR A 92 -9.20 -3.89 8.90
C THR A 92 -9.82 -5.10 9.58
N ALA A 93 -9.79 -6.27 8.94
CA ALA A 93 -10.36 -7.49 9.51
C ALA A 93 -9.65 -7.89 10.82
N LEU A 94 -8.33 -7.73 10.89
CA LEU A 94 -7.55 -7.97 12.10
C LEU A 94 -7.94 -6.99 13.22
N VAL A 95 -7.99 -5.69 12.93
CA VAL A 95 -8.38 -4.65 13.91
C VAL A 95 -9.80 -4.89 14.43
N VAL A 96 -10.74 -5.23 13.55
CA VAL A 96 -12.10 -5.57 13.98
C VAL A 96 -12.12 -6.82 14.87
N ALA A 97 -11.38 -7.87 14.50
CA ALA A 97 -11.30 -9.08 15.30
C ALA A 97 -10.76 -8.80 16.71
N GLU A 98 -9.68 -8.00 16.81
CA GLU A 98 -9.12 -7.55 18.09
C GLU A 98 -10.15 -6.79 18.92
N LEU A 99 -10.80 -5.77 18.35
CA LEU A 99 -11.81 -4.97 19.05
C LEU A 99 -12.98 -5.82 19.57
N THR A 100 -13.40 -6.84 18.81
CA THR A 100 -14.51 -7.74 19.20
C THR A 100 -14.10 -8.83 20.19
N ALA A 101 -12.82 -9.16 20.31
CA ALA A 101 -12.34 -10.17 21.27
C ALA A 101 -12.30 -9.64 22.71
N PHE A 102 -12.33 -8.32 22.90
CA PHE A 102 -12.31 -7.66 24.20
C PHE A 102 -13.70 -7.12 24.65
N THR A 103 -14.75 -7.37 23.88
CA THR A 103 -16.16 -7.06 24.22
C THR A 103 -16.92 -8.31 24.61
#